data_AF-A0A7S1WED8-F1
#
_entry.id   AF-A0A7S1WED8-F1
#
_cell.length_a   1.000
_cell.length_b   1.000
_cell.length_c   1.000
_cell.angle_alpha   90.00
_cell.angle_beta   90.00
_cell.angle_gamma   90.00
#
_symmetry.space_group_name_H-M   'P 1'
#
loop_
_entity.id
_entity.type
_entity.pdbx_description
1 polymer ?
#
loop_
_entity_poly.entity_id
_entity_poly.type
_entity_poly.pdbx_seq_one_letter_code
_entity_poly.pdbx_strand_id
1 'polypeptide(L)'
;EGFTCTDRPAVGGKLYDDHLPSDLWFTTYTADASGTASVSLSLDGLSIDDVMPVAGRSVVMLDSSGAKVGCGVLRVTTGQVTSIGGSAGSAGGEGVVGMVLTEDAASGILMSGVLGGLPASTTAGFH
;
A
#
# COMPACT_ATOMS: atom_id res chain seq x y z
N GLU A 1 -18.85 -8.10 1.55
CA GLU A 1 -17.49 -8.50 1.16
C GLU A 1 -16.68 -7.30 0.69
N GLY A 2 -15.37 -7.25 1.00
CA GLY A 2 -14.45 -6.26 0.41
C GLY A 2 -14.38 -4.88 1.06
N PHE A 3 -14.92 -4.67 2.27
CA PHE A 3 -14.82 -3.41 3.03
C PHE A 3 -14.10 -3.56 4.37
N THR A 4 -13.80 -4.80 4.79
CA THR A 4 -13.13 -5.09 6.05
C THR A 4 -11.98 -6.06 5.83
N CYS A 5 -11.00 -6.04 6.74
CA CYS A 5 -9.92 -7.02 6.76
C CYS A 5 -10.24 -8.28 7.58
N THR A 6 -11.42 -8.34 8.21
CA THR A 6 -11.84 -9.37 9.17
C THR A 6 -12.69 -10.47 8.56
N ASP A 7 -13.34 -10.21 7.43
CA ASP A 7 -14.18 -11.21 6.76
C ASP A 7 -13.32 -12.30 6.09
N ARG A 8 -13.76 -13.56 6.23
CA ARG A 8 -12.97 -14.77 5.94
C ARG A 8 -13.16 -15.43 4.55
N PRO A 9 -14.09 -15.06 3.64
CA PRO A 9 -14.08 -15.61 2.28
C PRO A 9 -13.68 -14.51 1.27
N ALA A 10 -12.79 -14.67 0.30
CA ALA A 10 -12.04 -15.79 -0.20
C ALA A 10 -10.67 -15.24 -0.65
N VAL A 11 -9.64 -16.07 -0.57
CA VAL A 11 -8.44 -15.90 -1.37
C VAL A 11 -8.86 -15.67 -2.83
N GLY A 12 -8.63 -14.47 -3.38
CA GLY A 12 -9.04 -14.14 -4.75
C GLY A 12 -10.55 -14.03 -4.98
N GLY A 13 -11.35 -13.72 -3.96
CA GLY A 13 -12.76 -13.35 -4.14
C GLY A 13 -12.87 -12.01 -4.88
N LYS A 14 -13.69 -11.95 -5.92
CA LYS A 14 -13.85 -10.74 -6.75
C LYS A 14 -14.34 -9.57 -5.90
N LEU A 15 -13.74 -8.39 -6.07
CA LEU A 15 -14.23 -7.13 -5.46
C LEU A 15 -15.71 -6.83 -5.77
N TYR A 16 -16.16 -7.30 -6.93
CA TYR A 16 -17.51 -7.17 -7.46
C TYR A 16 -17.97 -8.55 -7.95
N ASP A 17 -19.06 -9.07 -7.40
CA ASP A 17 -19.58 -10.39 -7.78
C ASP A 17 -20.01 -10.45 -9.26
N ASP A 18 -19.82 -11.64 -9.84
CA ASP A 18 -20.33 -12.27 -11.07
C ASP A 18 -20.33 -11.56 -12.44
N HIS A 19 -20.21 -10.23 -12.51
CA HIS A 19 -20.32 -9.48 -13.77
C HIS A 19 -18.99 -9.09 -14.42
N LEU A 20 -17.86 -9.32 -13.74
CA LEU A 20 -16.54 -9.11 -14.31
C LEU A 20 -15.84 -10.47 -14.54
N PRO A 21 -15.31 -10.75 -15.74
CA PRO A 21 -14.65 -12.02 -16.04
C PRO A 21 -13.40 -12.26 -15.16
N SER A 22 -12.69 -11.20 -14.76
CA SER A 22 -11.52 -11.23 -13.88
C SER A 22 -11.54 -10.08 -12.87
N ASP A 23 -10.89 -10.27 -11.73
CA ASP A 23 -10.77 -9.22 -10.72
C ASP A 23 -9.80 -8.13 -11.20
N LEU A 24 -10.30 -6.92 -11.46
CA LEU A 24 -9.60 -5.87 -12.20
C LEU A 24 -8.37 -5.31 -11.48
N TRP A 25 -8.25 -5.55 -10.17
CA TRP A 25 -7.09 -5.17 -9.35
C TRP A 25 -6.09 -6.31 -9.09
N PHE A 26 -6.32 -7.52 -9.65
CA PHE A 26 -5.39 -8.64 -9.45
C PHE A 26 -4.12 -8.41 -10.26
N THR A 27 -3.02 -8.23 -9.53
CA THR A 27 -1.69 -7.97 -10.09
C THR A 27 -0.64 -8.56 -9.17
N THR A 28 0.58 -8.74 -9.68
CA THR A 28 1.69 -9.34 -8.95
C THR A 28 2.81 -8.33 -8.77
N TYR A 29 3.46 -8.35 -7.62
CA TYR A 29 4.72 -7.66 -7.37
C TYR A 29 5.77 -8.67 -6.91
N THR A 30 7.05 -8.31 -7.07
CA THR A 30 8.17 -9.11 -6.58
C THR A 30 8.98 -8.24 -5.63
N ALA A 31 9.20 -8.74 -4.42
CA ALA A 31 10.11 -8.12 -3.48
C ALA A 31 11.56 -8.39 -3.87
N ASP A 32 12.45 -7.45 -3.58
CA ASP A 32 13.88 -7.60 -3.74
C ASP A 32 14.47 -8.52 -2.63
N ALA A 33 15.80 -8.65 -2.61
CA ALA A 33 16.50 -9.49 -1.65
C ALA A 33 16.31 -9.05 -0.18
N SER A 34 15.90 -7.80 0.06
CA SER A 34 15.59 -7.26 1.39
C SER A 34 14.13 -7.52 1.82
N GLY A 35 13.32 -8.12 0.95
CA GLY A 35 11.89 -8.28 1.17
C GLY A 35 11.08 -7.00 0.89
N THR A 36 11.67 -6.01 0.20
CA THR A 36 11.02 -4.74 -0.14
C THR A 36 10.52 -4.75 -1.57
N ALA A 37 9.30 -4.23 -1.81
CA ALA A 37 8.79 -3.99 -3.15
C ALA A 37 8.24 -2.57 -3.28
N SER A 38 8.72 -1.81 -4.25
CA SER A 38 8.11 -0.56 -4.70
C SER A 38 7.23 -0.84 -5.90
N VAL A 39 5.93 -0.52 -5.79
CA VAL A 39 4.95 -0.84 -6.84
C VAL A 39 4.42 0.44 -7.48
N SER A 40 4.29 0.41 -8.81
CA SER A 40 3.59 1.43 -9.60
C SER A 40 2.79 0.71 -10.67
N LEU A 41 1.47 0.72 -10.52
CA LEU A 41 0.54 -0.13 -11.26
C LEU A 41 -0.59 0.74 -11.79
N SER A 42 -0.98 0.53 -13.05
CA SER A 42 -2.20 1.11 -13.62
C SER A 42 -3.26 0.01 -13.68
N LEU A 43 -4.42 0.27 -13.08
CA LEU A 43 -5.55 -0.66 -13.04
C LEU A 43 -6.72 -0.02 -13.79
N ASP A 44 -6.88 -0.40 -15.06
CA ASP A 44 -7.89 0.18 -15.93
C ASP A 44 -9.31 -0.26 -15.54
N GLY A 45 -10.29 0.62 -15.74
CA GLY A 45 -11.71 0.33 -15.47
C GLY A 45 -12.11 0.45 -13.99
N LEU A 46 -11.19 0.85 -13.12
CA LEU A 46 -11.47 1.22 -11.73
C LEU A 46 -11.35 2.73 -11.56
N SER A 47 -12.09 3.27 -10.60
CA SER A 47 -11.98 4.65 -10.16
C SER A 47 -11.98 4.74 -8.65
N ILE A 48 -11.60 5.91 -8.13
CA ILE A 48 -11.69 6.16 -6.69
C ILE A 48 -13.17 6.27 -6.27
N ASP A 49 -13.99 6.99 -7.03
CA ASP A 49 -15.32 7.44 -6.60
C ASP A 49 -16.40 7.45 -7.70
N ASP A 50 -16.12 6.98 -8.91
CA ASP A 50 -17.05 7.02 -10.06
C ASP A 50 -17.37 5.61 -10.61
N VAL A 51 -16.84 5.23 -11.78
CA VAL A 51 -17.04 3.91 -12.38
C VAL A 51 -16.27 2.86 -11.58
N MET A 52 -16.98 1.88 -11.02
CA MET A 52 -16.39 0.81 -10.19
C MET A 52 -15.54 1.37 -9.02
N PRO A 53 -16.14 2.13 -8.09
CA PRO A 53 -15.41 2.92 -7.10
C PRO A 53 -14.77 2.05 -6.00
N VAL A 54 -13.48 2.28 -5.73
CA VAL A 54 -12.70 1.49 -4.76
C VAL A 54 -12.41 2.20 -3.43
N ALA A 55 -12.79 3.47 -3.28
CA ALA A 55 -12.70 4.17 -2.00
C ALA A 55 -13.41 3.40 -0.86
N GLY A 56 -12.73 3.27 0.28
CA GLY A 56 -13.25 2.58 1.46
C GLY A 56 -13.24 1.05 1.38
N ARG A 57 -12.85 0.47 0.23
CA ARG A 57 -12.71 -0.99 0.09
C ARG A 57 -11.39 -1.48 0.67
N SER A 58 -11.37 -2.74 1.10
CA SER A 58 -10.14 -3.41 1.52
C SER A 58 -9.22 -3.66 0.33
N VAL A 59 -7.91 -3.54 0.52
CA VAL A 59 -6.82 -4.04 -0.34
C VAL A 59 -6.17 -5.23 0.33
N VAL A 60 -6.09 -6.36 -0.37
CA VAL A 60 -5.57 -7.62 0.17
C VAL A 60 -4.29 -7.99 -0.56
N MET A 61 -3.25 -8.30 0.19
CA MET A 61 -1.99 -8.84 -0.32
C MET A 61 -1.99 -10.36 -0.20
N LEU A 62 -1.66 -11.03 -1.29
CA LEU A 62 -1.59 -12.49 -1.38
C LEU A 62 -0.15 -12.92 -1.70
N ASP A 63 0.28 -14.07 -1.19
CA ASP A 63 1.53 -14.70 -1.64
C ASP A 63 1.32 -15.51 -2.93
N SER A 64 2.40 -16.12 -3.43
CA SER A 64 2.37 -16.92 -4.66
C SER A 64 1.51 -18.19 -4.57
N SER A 65 1.18 -18.65 -3.36
CA SER A 65 0.24 -19.75 -3.12
C SER A 65 -1.22 -19.28 -3.05
N GLY A 66 -1.44 -17.96 -3.06
CA GLY A 66 -2.73 -17.32 -2.85
C GLY A 66 -3.04 -17.06 -1.37
N ALA A 67 -2.17 -17.40 -0.42
CA ALA A 67 -2.48 -17.15 0.98
C ALA A 67 -2.46 -15.64 1.29
N LYS A 68 -3.43 -15.19 2.10
CA LYS A 68 -3.49 -13.79 2.56
C LYS A 68 -2.33 -13.48 3.50
N VAL A 69 -1.45 -12.58 3.08
CA VAL A 69 -0.28 -12.13 3.84
C VAL A 69 -0.40 -10.69 4.34
N GLY A 70 -1.38 -9.93 3.86
CA GLY A 70 -1.66 -8.60 4.37
C GLY A 70 -3.01 -8.05 3.94
N CYS A 71 -3.46 -6.99 4.62
CA CYS A 71 -4.70 -6.29 4.29
C CYS A 71 -4.70 -4.87 4.83
N GLY A 72 -5.27 -3.95 4.07
CA GLY A 72 -5.56 -2.58 4.51
C GLY A 72 -6.89 -2.11 3.93
N VAL A 73 -7.40 -0.96 4.37
CA VAL A 73 -8.56 -0.30 3.74
C VAL A 73 -8.04 0.89 2.95
N LEU A 74 -8.47 1.01 1.68
CA LEU A 74 -8.15 2.14 0.83
C LEU A 74 -8.87 3.38 1.36
N ARG A 75 -8.09 4.31 1.90
CA ARG A 75 -8.58 5.60 2.39
C ARG A 75 -8.22 6.67 1.39
N VAL A 76 -9.20 7.50 1.05
CA VAL A 76 -8.97 8.69 0.24
C VAL A 76 -8.39 9.77 1.15
N THR A 77 -7.37 10.46 0.66
CA THR A 77 -6.76 11.62 1.33
C THR A 77 -6.56 12.72 0.29
N THR A 78 -6.60 13.96 0.74
CA THR A 78 -6.20 15.15 -0.04
C THR A 78 -4.76 15.56 0.24
N GLY A 79 -4.07 14.83 1.12
CA GLY A 79 -2.67 15.05 1.45
C GLY A 79 -1.71 14.60 0.36
N GLN A 80 -0.45 14.98 0.53
CA GLN A 80 0.64 14.63 -0.37
C GLN A 80 1.34 13.38 0.15
N VAL A 81 1.58 12.41 -0.72
CA VAL A 81 2.32 11.19 -0.37
C VAL A 81 3.76 11.32 -0.84
N THR A 82 4.70 11.16 0.08
CA THR A 82 6.13 11.05 -0.19
C THR A 82 6.55 9.59 -0.10
N SER A 83 6.96 9.01 -1.23
CA SER A 83 7.63 7.70 -1.26
C SER A 83 9.11 7.89 -0.93
N ILE A 84 9.60 7.16 0.07
CA ILE A 84 10.98 7.18 0.52
C ILE A 84 11.63 5.89 0.03
N GLY A 85 12.63 6.04 -0.84
CA GLY A 85 13.50 4.95 -1.29
C GLY A 85 14.93 5.17 -0.79
N GLY A 86 15.66 4.06 -0.62
CA GLY A 86 17.02 4.10 -0.11
C GLY A 86 17.91 5.07 -0.90
N SER A 87 18.48 6.06 -0.22
CA SER A 87 19.49 6.92 -0.81
C SER A 87 20.76 6.10 -1.04
N ALA A 88 21.26 6.11 -2.28
CA ALA A 88 22.45 5.38 -2.73
C ALA A 88 23.76 5.94 -2.15
N GLY A 89 23.82 6.18 -0.84
CA GLY A 89 24.93 6.87 -0.16
C GLY A 89 25.51 6.13 1.05
N SER A 90 24.91 5.02 1.51
CA SER A 90 25.51 4.20 2.55
C SER A 90 26.06 2.90 1.95
N ALA A 91 27.38 2.79 1.92
CA ALA A 91 28.07 1.58 1.51
C ALA A 91 27.64 0.41 2.42
N GLY A 92 26.76 -0.45 1.89
CA GLY A 92 26.43 -1.75 2.48
C GLY A 92 25.23 -1.80 3.45
N GLY A 93 24.44 -0.73 3.59
CA GLY A 93 23.18 -0.75 4.34
C GLY A 93 21.98 -0.69 3.40
N GLU A 94 20.98 -1.55 3.62
CA GLU A 94 19.66 -1.40 3.00
C GLU A 94 19.11 -0.03 3.46
N GLY A 95 18.93 0.90 2.51
CA GLY A 95 18.51 2.27 2.84
C GLY A 95 17.12 2.29 3.49
N VAL A 96 16.80 3.39 4.17
CA VAL A 96 15.46 3.59 4.73
C VAL A 96 14.43 3.59 3.59
N VAL A 97 13.36 2.82 3.75
CA VAL A 97 12.24 2.75 2.83
C VAL A 97 10.94 3.01 3.55
N GLY A 98 9.96 3.60 2.87
CA GLY A 98 8.65 3.82 3.46
C GLY A 98 7.80 4.83 2.73
N MET A 99 6.67 5.17 3.33
CA MET A 99 5.76 6.19 2.82
C MET A 99 5.33 7.11 3.95
N VAL A 100 5.31 8.40 3.66
CA VAL A 100 4.80 9.46 4.54
C VAL A 100 3.67 10.19 3.83
N LEU A 101 2.53 10.29 4.49
CA LEU A 101 1.43 11.16 4.14
C LEU A 101 1.59 12.48 4.90
N THR A 102 1.59 13.58 4.15
CA THR A 102 1.65 14.94 4.67
C THR A 102 0.33 15.64 4.37
N GLU A 103 -0.35 16.10 5.41
CA GLU A 103 -1.65 16.78 5.33
C GLU A 103 -1.58 18.15 6.00
N ASP A 104 -2.38 19.10 5.53
CA ASP A 104 -2.57 20.37 6.24
C ASP A 104 -3.25 20.12 7.60
N ALA A 105 -2.78 20.84 8.61
CA ALA A 105 -3.35 20.86 9.95
C ALA A 105 -3.65 22.32 10.35
N ALA A 106 -4.49 22.50 11.39
CA ALA A 106 -4.97 23.82 11.80
C ALA A 106 -3.84 24.85 12.08
N SER A 107 -2.64 24.41 12.44
CA SER A 107 -1.49 25.27 12.74
C SER A 107 -0.19 24.83 12.03
N GLY A 108 -0.27 24.07 10.94
CA GLY A 108 0.91 23.56 10.24
C GLY A 108 0.60 22.36 9.37
N ILE A 109 1.47 21.35 9.42
CA ILE A 109 1.29 20.08 8.71
C ILE A 109 1.30 18.91 9.68
N LEU A 110 0.58 17.85 9.34
CA LEU A 110 0.65 16.54 9.98
C LEU A 110 1.37 15.59 9.04
N MET A 111 2.48 14.99 9.50
CA MET A 111 3.16 13.92 8.80
C MET A 111 2.88 12.60 9.51
N SER A 112 2.37 11.61 8.78
CA SER A 112 2.08 10.26 9.30
C SER A 112 2.53 9.21 8.29
N GLY A 113 2.99 8.05 8.75
CA GLY A 113 3.53 7.06 7.81
C GLY A 113 4.21 5.88 8.49
N VAL A 114 4.80 5.01 7.67
CA VAL A 114 5.59 3.86 8.12
C VAL A 114 6.94 3.91 7.41
N LEU A 115 8.00 3.78 8.19
CA LEU A 115 9.38 3.67 7.73
C LEU A 115 9.99 2.34 8.20
N GLY A 116 10.82 1.73 7.37
CA GLY A 116 11.60 0.55 7.66
C GLY A 116 13.06 0.72 7.25
N GLY A 117 13.92 -0.19 7.70
CA GLY A 117 15.36 -0.21 7.34
C GLY A 117 16.31 0.42 8.37
N LEU A 118 15.81 1.02 9.46
CA LEU A 118 16.66 1.45 10.56
C LEU A 118 17.05 0.27 11.47
N PRO A 119 18.28 0.25 12.02
CA PRO A 119 18.64 -0.70 13.07
C PRO A 119 17.70 -0.57 14.28
N ALA A 120 17.45 -1.69 14.95
CA ALA A 120 16.60 -1.73 16.13
C ALA A 120 17.00 -0.65 17.16
N SER A 121 15.99 0.03 17.71
CA SER A 121 16.17 1.07 18.74
C SER A 121 16.98 2.30 18.30
N THR A 122 17.04 2.60 17.00
CA THR A 122 17.68 3.81 16.46
C THR A 122 16.69 4.97 16.36
N THR A 123 17.09 6.16 16.84
CA THR A 123 16.34 7.42 16.62
C THR A 123 16.88 8.13 15.39
N ALA A 124 15.97 8.48 14.47
CA ALA A 124 16.26 9.28 13.26
C ALA A 124 15.28 10.45 13.14
N GLY A 125 15.53 11.38 12.22
CA GLY A 125 14.71 12.57 12.02
C GLY A 125 14.46 12.91 10.55
N PHE A 126 13.47 13.77 10.32
CA PHE A 126 13.17 14.42 9.05
C PHE A 126 13.73 15.84 9.03
N HIS A 127 13.97 16.40 7.83
CA HIS A 127 14.31 17.80 7.63
C HIS A 127 13.58 18.34 6.41
#